data_AF-A0A6D2LCF4-F1
#
_entry.id   AF-A0A6D2LCF4-F1
#
_cell.length_a   1.000
_cell.length_b   1.000
_cell.length_c   1.000
_cell.angle_alpha   90.00
_cell.angle_beta   90.00
_cell.angle_gamma   90.00
#
_symmetry.space_group_name_H-M   'P 1'
#
loop_
_entity.id
_entity.type
_entity.pdbx_description
1 polymer ?
#
loop_
_entity_poly.entity_id
_entity_poly.type
_entity_poly.pdbx_seq_one_letter_code
_entity_poly.pdbx_strand_id
1 'polypeptide(L)'
;MYAFCSGLKALALEGQTKTRPRVTDTEDLPAPLVRMDGDEFVLADDLLLLLQRAAVEPFLPEVDNGSQTPTRDGIDRDAVDNEATERDERRDERRLAELGRLAVERFVLGHIFTHKIERMYDWAVAYTNQENLIREEEEALLAQKEKKSKKKKKKNKGKAKKKEDKARTQAQERPIEKEEFDPKNQCPSLEQPKPETTDVVP
;
A
#
# COMPACT_ATOMS: atom_id res chain seq x y z
N MET A 1 -3.20 21.63 29.62
CA MET A 1 -3.52 20.32 30.23
C MET A 1 -5.02 20.22 30.58
N TYR A 2 -5.58 21.13 31.39
CA TYR A 2 -7.00 21.12 31.78
C TYR A 2 -8.01 20.96 30.62
N ALA A 3 -7.87 21.72 29.52
CA ALA A 3 -8.75 21.60 28.35
C ALA A 3 -8.85 20.17 27.79
N PHE A 4 -7.72 19.51 27.58
CA PHE A 4 -7.65 18.14 27.05
C PHE A 4 -8.32 17.12 27.99
N CYS A 5 -8.06 17.23 29.29
CA CYS A 5 -8.72 16.38 30.29
C CYS A 5 -10.23 16.65 30.40
N SER A 6 -10.67 17.89 30.14
CA SER A 6 -12.09 18.25 30.07
C SER A 6 -12.75 17.65 28.83
N GLY A 7 -12.10 17.75 27.66
CA GLY A 7 -12.55 17.16 26.40
C GLY A 7 -12.71 15.63 26.47
N LEU A 8 -11.74 14.92 27.06
CA LEU A 8 -11.86 13.48 27.29
C LEU A 8 -13.05 13.12 28.18
N LYS A 9 -13.30 13.91 29.24
CA LYS A 9 -14.48 13.70 30.11
C LYS A 9 -15.79 13.96 29.36
N ALA A 10 -15.85 14.98 28.50
CA ALA A 10 -17.02 15.28 27.67
C ALA A 10 -17.35 14.10 26.74
N LEU A 11 -16.34 13.57 26.02
CA LEU A 11 -16.48 12.40 25.16
C LEU A 11 -16.92 11.15 25.93
N ALA A 12 -16.40 10.93 27.15
CA ALA A 12 -16.78 9.82 28.00
C ALA A 12 -18.25 9.89 28.47
N LEU A 13 -18.73 11.09 28.81
CA LEU A 13 -20.12 11.34 29.20
C LEU A 13 -21.09 11.09 28.04
N GLU A 14 -20.72 11.51 26.83
CA GLU A 14 -21.52 11.33 25.62
C GLU A 14 -21.52 9.89 25.08
N GLY A 15 -20.49 9.10 25.38
CA GLY A 15 -20.46 7.65 25.12
C GLY A 15 -21.45 6.85 25.97
N GLN A 16 -21.64 7.24 27.24
CA GLN A 16 -22.50 6.52 28.20
C GLN A 16 -24.01 6.70 27.95
N THR A 17 -24.44 7.73 27.24
CA THR A 17 -25.86 7.97 26.93
C THR A 17 -26.37 7.07 25.80
N LYS A 18 -26.53 5.77 26.09
CA LYS A 18 -27.23 4.79 25.24
C LYS A 18 -28.74 5.02 25.17
N THR A 19 -29.20 6.25 24.90
CA THR A 19 -30.54 6.62 24.39
C THR A 19 -30.69 8.14 24.30
N ARG A 20 -31.01 8.61 23.07
CA ARG A 20 -31.69 9.89 22.75
C ARG A 20 -30.90 11.19 23.04
N PRO A 21 -30.90 12.18 22.12
CA PRO A 21 -30.41 13.51 22.45
C PRO A 21 -31.27 14.08 23.60
N ARG A 22 -30.64 14.38 24.73
CA ARG A 22 -31.30 15.10 25.82
C ARG A 22 -31.34 16.57 25.45
N VAL A 23 -32.53 17.06 25.16
CA VAL A 23 -32.81 18.49 24.99
C VAL A 23 -32.68 19.15 26.36
N THR A 24 -31.50 19.73 26.63
CA THR A 24 -31.22 20.59 27.78
C THR A 24 -30.29 21.73 27.35
N ASP A 25 -30.85 22.76 26.72
CA ASP A 25 -30.27 24.10 26.50
C ASP A 25 -28.75 24.16 26.27
N THR A 26 -28.27 23.33 25.33
CA THR A 26 -27.01 23.56 24.62
C THR A 26 -27.35 24.07 23.24
N GLU A 27 -26.87 25.26 22.90
CA GLU A 27 -26.86 25.79 21.53
C GLU A 27 -26.17 24.78 20.60
N ASP A 28 -26.49 24.80 19.29
CA ASP A 28 -26.19 23.78 18.28
C ASP A 28 -24.71 23.33 18.23
N LEU A 29 -24.29 22.47 19.17
CA LEU A 29 -22.99 21.84 19.17
C LEU A 29 -22.96 20.77 18.07
N PRO A 30 -22.01 20.85 17.13
CA PRO A 30 -22.00 19.96 15.98
C PRO A 30 -21.59 18.55 16.45
N ALA A 31 -22.36 17.53 16.05
CA ALA A 31 -22.30 16.17 16.57
C ALA A 31 -20.85 15.63 16.71
N PRO A 32 -20.52 14.85 17.74
CA PRO A 32 -19.14 14.40 17.97
C PRO A 32 -18.61 13.61 16.76
N LEU A 33 -17.36 13.85 16.37
CA LEU A 33 -16.70 13.09 15.30
C LEU A 33 -16.24 11.70 15.79
N VAL A 34 -15.95 11.59 17.09
CA VAL A 34 -15.44 10.40 17.77
C VAL A 34 -16.19 10.23 19.08
N ARG A 35 -16.49 8.99 19.46
CA ARG A 35 -17.10 8.63 20.74
C ARG A 35 -16.12 7.75 21.53
N MET A 36 -16.22 7.77 22.86
CA MET A 36 -15.43 6.89 23.71
C MET A 36 -16.27 5.67 24.11
N ASP A 37 -15.80 4.46 23.83
CA ASP A 37 -16.40 3.20 24.30
C ASP A 37 -15.37 2.43 25.13
N GLY A 38 -15.57 2.41 26.45
CA GLY A 38 -14.53 1.99 27.39
C GLY A 38 -13.27 2.86 27.25
N ASP A 39 -12.14 2.20 26.97
CA ASP A 39 -10.83 2.84 26.76
C ASP A 39 -10.49 3.06 25.27
N GLU A 40 -11.44 2.82 24.34
CA GLU A 40 -11.23 2.94 22.90
C GLU A 40 -12.01 4.13 22.28
N PHE A 41 -11.44 4.70 21.22
CA PHE A 41 -12.05 5.74 20.40
C PHE A 41 -12.76 5.12 19.18
N VAL A 42 -14.08 5.25 19.14
CA VAL A 42 -14.93 4.75 18.06
C VAL A 42 -15.36 5.93 17.18
N LEU A 43 -15.24 5.80 15.86
CA LEU A 43 -15.72 6.84 14.94
C LEU A 43 -17.25 6.94 14.99
N ALA A 44 -17.78 8.16 14.96
CA ALA A 44 -19.22 8.39 15.01
C ALA A 44 -19.93 8.11 13.67
N ASP A 45 -19.19 8.14 12.56
CA ASP A 45 -19.66 8.01 11.18
C ASP A 45 -18.50 7.53 10.27
N ASP A 46 -18.73 7.42 8.97
CA ASP A 46 -17.72 7.07 7.97
C ASP A 46 -16.51 8.02 7.99
N LEU A 47 -15.31 7.46 8.07
CA LEU A 47 -14.05 8.21 8.25
C LEU A 47 -13.81 9.29 7.18
N LEU A 48 -14.22 9.06 5.92
CA LEU A 48 -14.10 10.06 4.86
C LEU A 48 -15.04 11.25 5.09
N LEU A 49 -16.26 11.01 5.57
CA LEU A 49 -17.22 12.06 5.92
C LEU A 49 -16.71 12.86 7.13
N LEU A 50 -16.17 12.19 8.14
CA LEU A 50 -15.57 12.81 9.32
C LEU A 50 -14.34 13.66 8.97
N LEU A 51 -13.45 13.18 8.09
CA LEU A 51 -12.29 13.94 7.62
C LEU A 51 -12.71 15.15 6.78
N GLN A 52 -13.69 15.00 5.87
CA GLN A 52 -14.24 16.12 5.10
C GLN A 52 -14.86 17.17 6.03
N ARG A 53 -15.69 16.74 6.98
CA ARG A 53 -16.33 17.64 7.94
C ARG A 53 -15.28 18.36 8.77
N ALA A 54 -14.31 17.65 9.34
CA ALA A 54 -13.20 18.28 10.08
C ALA A 54 -12.47 19.31 9.20
N ALA A 55 -12.16 18.99 7.94
CA ALA A 55 -11.47 19.92 7.04
C ALA A 55 -12.26 21.23 6.75
N VAL A 56 -13.60 21.20 6.82
CA VAL A 56 -14.48 22.36 6.60
C VAL A 56 -14.82 23.09 7.91
N GLU A 57 -14.94 22.37 9.02
CA GLU A 57 -15.33 22.91 10.33
C GLU A 57 -14.19 23.73 10.95
N PRO A 58 -14.43 25.00 11.35
CA PRO A 58 -13.41 25.86 11.93
C PRO A 58 -12.93 25.29 13.27
N PHE A 59 -11.62 25.33 13.50
CA PHE A 59 -11.00 24.74 14.69
C PHE A 59 -11.27 25.50 15.99
N LEU A 60 -11.68 26.77 15.90
CA LEU A 60 -12.05 27.61 17.02
C LEU A 60 -13.52 27.97 16.89
N PRO A 61 -14.33 27.83 17.97
CA PRO A 61 -15.65 28.46 18.02
C PRO A 61 -15.49 29.96 17.77
N GLU A 62 -16.40 30.57 17.01
CA GLU A 62 -16.34 32.01 16.78
C GLU A 62 -16.40 32.74 18.12
N VAL A 63 -15.46 33.66 18.33
CA VAL A 63 -15.50 34.56 19.49
C VAL A 63 -16.62 35.55 19.24
N ASP A 64 -17.82 35.16 19.67
CA ASP A 64 -18.93 36.08 19.86
C ASP A 64 -18.48 37.20 20.80
N ASN A 65 -18.12 38.32 20.18
CA ASN A 65 -17.83 39.59 20.82
C ASN A 65 -19.16 40.22 21.24
N GLY A 66 -19.89 39.51 22.11
CA GLY A 66 -21.17 39.93 22.65
C GLY A 66 -21.05 41.30 23.29
N SER A 67 -21.59 42.30 22.62
CA SER A 67 -21.54 43.69 23.05
C SER A 67 -22.32 43.86 24.37
N GLN A 68 -21.61 43.83 25.49
CA GLN A 68 -22.15 44.22 26.79
C GLN A 68 -22.50 45.71 26.75
N THR A 69 -23.74 46.03 26.38
CA THR A 69 -24.28 47.39 26.49
C THR A 69 -24.72 47.62 27.95
N PRO A 70 -24.11 48.59 28.67
CA PRO A 70 -24.41 48.78 30.09
C PRO A 70 -25.75 49.52 30.25
N THR A 71 -26.83 48.76 30.46
CA THR A 71 -28.10 49.36 30.89
C THR A 71 -28.06 49.60 32.40
N ARG A 72 -27.65 50.83 32.74
CA ARG A 72 -27.76 51.40 34.09
C ARG A 72 -29.21 51.35 34.57
N ASP A 73 -29.45 50.64 35.68
CA ASP A 73 -30.18 51.18 36.82
C ASP A 73 -29.88 50.39 38.10
N GLY A 74 -29.92 51.07 39.25
CA GLY A 74 -29.28 50.61 40.48
C GLY A 74 -30.15 49.70 41.35
N ILE A 75 -29.83 48.40 41.35
CA ILE A 75 -30.21 47.42 42.39
C ILE A 75 -28.96 46.60 42.75
N ASP A 76 -28.76 46.34 44.05
CA ASP A 76 -27.70 45.56 44.70
C ASP A 76 -26.52 45.07 43.84
N ARG A 77 -25.52 45.95 43.69
CA ARG A 77 -24.29 45.68 42.91
C ARG A 77 -23.59 44.37 43.30
N ASP A 78 -23.55 44.04 44.58
CA ASP A 78 -22.72 42.95 45.11
C ASP A 78 -23.29 41.55 44.75
N ALA A 79 -24.59 41.41 44.53
CA ALA A 79 -25.20 40.16 44.09
C ALA A 79 -25.11 39.99 42.57
N VAL A 80 -25.36 41.06 41.81
CA VAL A 80 -25.39 41.05 40.34
C VAL A 80 -23.99 40.90 39.73
N ASP A 81 -22.95 41.48 40.34
CA ASP A 81 -21.56 41.37 39.88
C ASP A 81 -21.00 39.95 40.08
N ASN A 82 -21.36 39.30 41.20
CA ASN A 82 -21.04 37.89 41.45
C ASN A 82 -21.82 36.96 40.50
N GLU A 83 -23.13 37.16 40.28
CA GLU A 83 -23.90 36.35 39.34
C GLU A 83 -23.40 36.48 37.88
N ALA A 84 -23.01 37.70 37.47
CA ALA A 84 -22.40 37.92 36.16
C ALA A 84 -21.06 37.17 36.02
N THR A 85 -20.21 37.25 37.04
CA THR A 85 -18.91 36.55 37.07
C THR A 85 -19.09 35.02 37.02
N GLU A 86 -19.98 34.45 37.84
CA GLU A 86 -20.30 33.00 37.79
C GLU A 86 -20.87 32.57 36.43
N ARG A 87 -21.62 33.45 35.75
CA ARG A 87 -22.21 33.18 34.43
C ARG A 87 -21.14 33.13 33.34
N ASP A 88 -20.18 34.05 33.38
CA ASP A 88 -19.05 34.09 32.45
C ASP A 88 -18.07 32.94 32.71
N GLU A 89 -17.77 32.61 33.97
CA GLU A 89 -16.98 31.41 34.31
C GLU A 89 -17.62 30.12 33.75
N ARG A 90 -18.94 29.94 33.91
CA ARG A 90 -19.67 28.82 33.30
C ARG A 90 -19.71 28.88 31.76
N ARG A 91 -19.52 30.03 31.13
CA ARG A 91 -19.41 30.15 29.66
C ARG A 91 -18.04 29.65 29.20
N ASP A 92 -16.99 30.08 29.91
CA ASP A 92 -15.62 29.72 29.60
C ASP A 92 -15.30 28.25 29.91
N GLU A 93 -15.85 27.67 30.99
CA GLU A 93 -15.78 26.23 31.25
C GLU A 93 -16.34 25.39 30.09
N ARG A 94 -17.49 25.80 29.54
CA ARG A 94 -18.13 25.13 28.39
C ARG A 94 -17.30 25.25 27.13
N ARG A 95 -16.82 26.46 26.80
CA ARG A 95 -15.90 26.71 25.68
C ARG A 95 -14.60 25.90 25.81
N LEU A 96 -14.06 25.78 27.02
CA LEU A 96 -12.84 25.02 27.30
C LEU A 96 -13.04 23.51 27.16
N ALA A 97 -14.21 22.99 27.55
CA ALA A 97 -14.59 21.59 27.34
C ALA A 97 -14.79 21.28 25.85
N GLU A 98 -15.46 22.16 25.11
CA GLU A 98 -15.66 22.04 23.67
C GLU A 98 -14.35 22.07 22.88
N LEU A 99 -13.48 23.06 23.14
CA LEU A 99 -12.15 23.14 22.52
C LEU A 99 -11.31 21.90 22.87
N GLY A 100 -11.47 21.38 24.09
CA GLY A 100 -10.91 20.10 24.51
C GLY A 100 -11.40 18.92 23.66
N ARG A 101 -12.72 18.81 23.44
CA ARG A 101 -13.35 17.78 22.62
C ARG A 101 -12.83 17.84 21.18
N LEU A 102 -12.90 19.02 20.56
CA LEU A 102 -12.43 19.26 19.19
C LEU A 102 -10.94 18.91 19.05
N ALA A 103 -10.09 19.25 20.02
CA ALA A 103 -8.68 18.89 20.00
C ALA A 103 -8.44 17.37 20.05
N VAL A 104 -9.19 16.63 20.88
CA VAL A 104 -9.12 15.16 20.95
C VAL A 104 -9.60 14.53 19.63
N GLU A 105 -10.75 14.95 19.12
CA GLU A 105 -11.31 14.44 17.86
C GLU A 105 -10.37 14.66 16.68
N ARG A 106 -9.81 15.88 16.56
CA ARG A 106 -8.83 16.22 15.51
C ARG A 106 -7.57 15.36 15.62
N PHE A 107 -7.09 15.12 16.84
CA PHE A 107 -5.94 14.25 17.10
C PHE A 107 -6.20 12.81 16.70
N VAL A 108 -7.36 12.23 17.07
CA VAL A 108 -7.73 10.85 16.72
C VAL A 108 -7.86 10.69 15.20
N LEU A 109 -8.58 11.60 14.52
CA LEU A 109 -8.73 11.56 13.06
C LEU A 109 -7.37 11.69 12.34
N GLY A 110 -6.52 12.63 12.78
CA GLY A 110 -5.17 12.78 12.25
C GLY A 110 -4.29 11.55 12.47
N HIS A 111 -4.36 10.94 13.65
CA HIS A 111 -3.63 9.71 13.96
C HIS A 111 -4.04 8.55 13.05
N ILE A 112 -5.34 8.34 12.84
CA ILE A 112 -5.85 7.30 11.95
C ILE A 112 -5.43 7.58 10.50
N PHE A 113 -5.61 8.82 10.02
CA PHE A 113 -5.24 9.20 8.66
C PHE A 113 -3.76 8.93 8.37
N THR A 114 -2.85 9.50 9.16
CA THR A 114 -1.40 9.40 8.88
C THR A 114 -0.81 8.02 9.20
N HIS A 115 -1.17 7.41 10.33
CA HIS A 115 -0.53 6.13 10.73
C HIS A 115 -1.20 4.88 10.17
N LYS A 116 -2.46 4.95 9.71
CA LYS A 116 -3.18 3.81 9.11
C LYS A 116 -3.42 4.00 7.61
N ILE A 117 -4.02 5.11 7.18
CA ILE A 117 -4.43 5.27 5.77
C ILE A 117 -3.25 5.64 4.88
N GLU A 118 -2.63 6.79 5.13
CA GLU A 118 -1.53 7.37 4.33
C GLU A 118 -0.40 6.34 4.16
N ARG A 119 0.01 5.73 5.27
CA ARG A 119 1.02 4.66 5.27
C ARG A 119 0.62 3.44 4.44
N MET A 120 -0.63 2.98 4.50
CA MET A 120 -1.08 1.83 3.70
C MET A 120 -1.24 2.19 2.21
N TYR A 121 -1.59 3.44 1.90
CA TYR A 121 -1.63 3.98 0.55
C TYR A 121 -0.23 4.01 -0.08
N ASP A 122 0.77 4.54 0.62
CA ASP A 122 2.17 4.53 0.16
C ASP A 122 2.66 3.11 -0.15
N TRP A 123 2.32 2.15 0.72
CA TRP A 123 2.65 0.74 0.53
C TRP A 123 1.92 0.13 -0.68
N ALA A 124 0.65 0.45 -0.89
CA ALA A 124 -0.11 0.00 -2.05
C ALA A 124 0.43 0.56 -3.37
N VAL A 125 0.85 1.83 -3.39
CA VAL A 125 1.52 2.46 -4.54
C VAL A 125 2.88 1.80 -4.81
N ALA A 126 3.71 1.63 -3.77
CA ALA A 126 5.01 0.97 -3.90
C ALA A 126 4.87 -0.48 -4.41
N TYR A 127 3.90 -1.23 -3.87
CA TYR A 127 3.59 -2.59 -4.29
C TYR A 127 3.13 -2.65 -5.76
N THR A 128 2.22 -1.76 -6.17
CA THR A 128 1.75 -1.67 -7.57
C THR A 128 2.90 -1.36 -8.54
N ASN A 129 3.84 -0.48 -8.15
CA ASN A 129 5.02 -0.18 -8.94
C ASN A 129 5.97 -1.38 -9.06
N GLN A 130 6.12 -2.17 -7.99
CA GLN A 130 6.93 -3.38 -8.01
C GLN A 130 6.33 -4.48 -8.91
N GLU A 131 5.01 -4.70 -8.84
CA GLU A 131 4.29 -5.63 -9.73
C GLU A 131 4.44 -5.25 -11.22
N ASN A 132 4.39 -3.94 -11.52
CA ASN A 132 4.62 -3.45 -12.89
C ASN A 132 6.08 -3.66 -13.35
N LEU A 133 7.06 -3.43 -12.47
CA LEU A 133 8.48 -3.64 -12.77
C LEU A 133 8.78 -5.12 -13.04
N ILE A 134 8.24 -6.04 -12.22
CA ILE A 134 8.39 -7.49 -12.41
C ILE A 134 7.83 -7.89 -13.79
N ARG A 135 6.66 -7.39 -14.17
CA ARG A 135 6.03 -7.68 -15.47
C ARG A 135 6.93 -7.23 -16.65
N GLU A 136 7.49 -6.03 -16.57
CA GLU A 136 8.43 -5.53 -17.60
C GLU A 136 9.70 -6.40 -17.67
N GLU A 137 10.27 -6.78 -16.53
CA GLU A 137 11.45 -7.65 -16.47
C GLU A 137 11.19 -9.05 -17.04
N GLU A 138 10.01 -9.64 -16.79
CA GLU A 138 9.59 -10.93 -17.35
C GLU A 138 9.43 -10.86 -18.87
N GLU A 139 8.76 -9.83 -19.39
CA GLU A 139 8.62 -9.60 -20.83
C GLU A 139 9.99 -9.39 -21.50
N ALA A 140 10.86 -8.58 -20.90
CA ALA A 140 12.24 -8.36 -21.36
C ALA A 140 13.05 -9.66 -21.35
N LEU A 141 12.90 -10.50 -20.32
CA LEU A 141 13.55 -11.80 -20.21
C LEU A 141 13.06 -12.79 -21.28
N LEU A 142 11.76 -12.81 -21.58
CA LEU A 142 11.18 -13.61 -22.66
C LEU A 142 11.70 -13.14 -24.03
N ALA A 143 11.68 -11.84 -24.31
CA ALA A 143 12.23 -11.27 -25.53
C ALA A 143 13.74 -11.56 -25.69
N GLN A 144 14.50 -11.54 -24.59
CA GLN A 144 15.93 -11.89 -24.59
C GLN A 144 16.15 -13.39 -24.85
N LYS A 145 15.36 -14.28 -24.23
CA LYS A 145 15.37 -15.73 -24.49
C LYS A 145 15.05 -16.03 -25.96
N GLU A 146 14.07 -15.34 -26.54
CA GLU A 146 13.69 -15.50 -27.95
C GLU A 146 14.79 -15.02 -28.92
N LYS A 147 15.38 -13.84 -28.68
CA LYS A 147 16.54 -13.32 -29.44
C LYS A 147 17.72 -14.29 -29.36
N LYS A 148 18.03 -14.84 -28.18
CA LYS A 148 19.08 -15.86 -27.97
C LYS A 148 18.79 -17.16 -28.74
N SER A 149 17.55 -17.64 -28.73
CA SER A 149 17.16 -18.88 -29.43
C SER A 149 17.22 -18.72 -30.97
N LYS A 150 16.74 -17.59 -31.51
CA LYS A 150 16.87 -17.22 -32.93
C LYS A 150 18.35 -17.17 -33.37
N LYS A 151 19.23 -16.56 -32.56
CA LYS A 151 20.68 -16.53 -32.81
C LYS A 151 21.31 -17.93 -32.81
N LYS A 152 20.92 -18.82 -31.88
CA LYS A 152 21.38 -20.22 -31.82
C LYS A 152 20.94 -21.02 -33.06
N LYS A 153 19.67 -20.90 -33.49
CA LYS A 153 19.15 -21.51 -34.73
C LYS A 153 19.94 -21.05 -35.97
N LYS A 154 20.19 -19.73 -36.14
CA LYS A 154 20.97 -19.20 -37.27
C LYS A 154 22.42 -19.72 -37.29
N LYS A 155 23.09 -19.79 -36.12
CA LYS A 155 24.46 -20.32 -36.00
C LYS A 155 24.53 -21.82 -36.35
N ASN A 156 23.54 -22.61 -35.95
CA ASN A 156 23.47 -24.04 -36.30
C ASN A 156 23.20 -24.25 -37.81
N LYS A 157 22.26 -23.52 -38.41
CA LYS A 157 21.98 -23.61 -39.86
C LYS A 157 23.21 -23.26 -40.71
N GLY A 158 23.98 -22.23 -40.32
CA GLY A 158 25.24 -21.88 -40.98
C GLY A 158 26.33 -22.96 -40.87
N LYS A 159 26.45 -23.60 -39.70
CA LYS A 159 27.37 -24.75 -39.52
C LYS A 159 26.96 -25.98 -40.35
N ALA A 160 25.66 -26.25 -40.44
CA ALA A 160 25.14 -27.36 -41.25
C ALA A 160 25.46 -27.15 -42.74
N LYS A 161 25.12 -25.98 -43.29
CA LYS A 161 25.39 -25.67 -44.70
C LYS A 161 26.90 -25.74 -45.04
N LYS A 162 27.78 -25.23 -44.16
CA LYS A 162 29.24 -25.34 -44.37
C LYS A 162 29.79 -26.78 -44.29
N LYS A 163 29.10 -27.71 -43.59
CA LYS A 163 29.41 -29.15 -43.65
C LYS A 163 28.93 -29.78 -44.96
N GLU A 164 27.72 -29.43 -45.39
CA GLU A 164 27.10 -29.90 -46.62
C GLU A 164 27.91 -29.50 -47.86
N ASP A 165 28.27 -28.21 -47.97
CA ASP A 165 29.10 -27.69 -49.06
C ASP A 165 30.45 -28.44 -49.13
N LYS A 166 31.13 -28.64 -47.99
CA LYS A 166 32.40 -29.41 -47.92
C LYS A 166 32.25 -30.86 -48.38
N ALA A 167 31.18 -31.54 -47.96
CA ALA A 167 30.91 -32.91 -48.38
C ALA A 167 30.64 -33.00 -49.89
N ARG A 168 30.00 -31.98 -50.47
CA ARG A 168 29.74 -31.88 -51.91
C ARG A 168 31.02 -31.70 -52.72
N THR A 169 31.94 -30.82 -52.31
CA THR A 169 33.24 -30.64 -52.99
C THR A 169 34.06 -31.94 -52.95
N GLN A 170 34.15 -32.59 -51.78
CA GLN A 170 34.89 -33.84 -51.61
C GLN A 170 34.28 -35.06 -52.33
N ALA A 171 32.99 -34.99 -52.69
CA ALA A 171 32.35 -35.98 -53.57
C ALA A 171 32.61 -35.72 -55.06
N GLN A 172 32.94 -34.49 -55.44
CA GLN A 172 33.18 -34.08 -56.82
C GLN A 172 34.64 -34.24 -57.26
N GLU A 173 35.59 -34.27 -56.31
CA GLU A 173 37.03 -34.50 -56.50
C GLU A 173 37.44 -35.99 -56.64
N ARG A 174 36.49 -36.91 -56.87
CA ARG A 174 36.77 -38.34 -57.15
C ARG A 174 36.05 -38.81 -58.41
N PRO A 175 36.71 -38.69 -59.57
CA PRO A 175 37.13 -39.91 -60.28
C PRO A 175 38.51 -39.80 -60.94
N ILE A 176 38.99 -40.92 -61.53
CA ILE A 176 40.36 -41.18 -62.00
C ILE A 176 41.29 -41.38 -60.78
N GLU A 177 41.89 -42.55 -60.50
CA GLU A 177 42.34 -43.64 -61.39
C GLU A 177 41.71 -45.01 -61.02
N LYS A 178 41.49 -45.86 -62.03
CA LYS A 178 41.22 -47.30 -61.88
C LYS A 178 41.67 -48.07 -63.14
N GLU A 179 42.91 -48.53 -63.10
CA GLU A 179 43.59 -49.61 -63.82
C GLU A 179 45.09 -49.35 -63.50
N GLU A 180 45.88 -50.29 -62.96
CA GLU A 180 46.26 -51.56 -63.56
C GLU A 180 46.89 -52.54 -62.52
N PHE A 181 46.51 -53.82 -62.60
CA PHE A 181 47.27 -55.09 -62.36
C PHE A 181 48.14 -55.38 -61.08
N ASP A 182 48.05 -56.64 -60.61
CA ASP A 182 48.72 -57.34 -59.47
C ASP A 182 50.14 -57.87 -59.91
N PRO A 183 51.04 -58.58 -59.12
CA PRO A 183 50.82 -59.29 -57.85
C PRO A 183 51.98 -59.44 -56.80
N LYS A 184 51.67 -60.16 -55.69
CA LYS A 184 52.54 -60.82 -54.65
C LYS A 184 53.10 -59.90 -53.54
N ASN A 185 52.91 -60.17 -52.24
CA ASN A 185 53.31 -61.40 -51.54
C ASN A 185 52.74 -61.53 -50.09
N GLN A 186 52.56 -62.78 -49.66
CA GLN A 186 52.62 -63.31 -48.27
C GLN A 186 51.60 -62.86 -47.18
N CYS A 187 50.60 -63.73 -46.99
CA CYS A 187 50.09 -64.20 -45.68
C CYS A 187 51.22 -64.91 -44.85
N PRO A 188 51.10 -65.17 -43.51
CA PRO A 188 49.88 -65.76 -42.91
C PRO A 188 49.53 -65.44 -41.43
N SER A 189 48.30 -65.87 -41.04
CA SER A 189 47.87 -66.43 -39.73
C SER A 189 48.11 -65.62 -38.44
N LEU A 190 47.14 -65.50 -37.52
CA LEU A 190 46.57 -66.60 -36.73
C LEU A 190 45.20 -66.27 -36.10
N GLU A 191 44.43 -67.34 -35.87
CA GLU A 191 43.39 -67.62 -34.88
C GLU A 191 42.30 -66.59 -34.45
N GLN A 192 41.08 -67.12 -34.55
CA GLN A 192 39.81 -66.76 -33.88
C GLN A 192 39.94 -66.88 -32.33
N PRO A 193 39.05 -66.30 -31.48
CA PRO A 193 37.59 -66.38 -31.61
C PRO A 193 36.70 -65.19 -31.18
N LYS A 194 35.52 -65.11 -31.83
CA LYS A 194 34.21 -64.81 -31.19
C LYS A 194 33.70 -66.15 -30.59
N PRO A 195 32.86 -66.24 -29.54
CA PRO A 195 31.72 -65.33 -29.30
C PRO A 195 31.37 -65.16 -27.76
N GLU A 196 30.17 -64.85 -27.22
CA GLU A 196 28.83 -64.52 -27.78
C GLU A 196 27.95 -63.69 -26.80
N THR A 197 26.83 -63.16 -27.32
CA THR A 197 25.45 -62.91 -26.76
C THR A 197 25.08 -62.85 -25.26
N THR A 198 24.06 -61.99 -25.03
CA THR A 198 22.91 -62.11 -24.07
C THR A 198 23.26 -62.02 -22.55
N ASP A 199 22.40 -61.48 -21.67
CA ASP A 199 20.94 -61.63 -21.60
C ASP A 199 20.11 -60.40 -21.21
N VAL A 200 18.79 -60.59 -21.32
CA VAL A 200 17.72 -59.60 -21.24
C VAL A 200 16.84 -59.86 -20.01
N VAL A 201 16.74 -58.87 -19.09
CA VAL A 201 15.55 -58.59 -18.22
C VAL A 201 15.29 -59.65 -17.10
N PRO A 202 14.66 -59.32 -15.94
CA PRO A 202 13.86 -58.13 -15.60
C PRO A 202 14.47 -57.12 -14.62
#